data_AF-A0A9P1G557-F1
#
_entry.id   AF-A0A9P1G557-F1
#
_cell.length_a   1.000
_cell.length_b   1.000
_cell.length_c   1.000
_cell.angle_alpha   90.00
_cell.angle_beta   90.00
_cell.angle_gamma   90.00
#
_symmetry.space_group_name_H-M   'P 1'
#
loop_
_entity.id
_entity.type
_entity.pdbx_description
1 polymer ?
#
loop_
_entity_poly.entity_id
_entity_poly.type
_entity_poly.pdbx_seq_one_letter_code
_entity_poly.pdbx_strand_id
1 'polypeptide(L)'
;GEDLVENLVTVFREGVTHFVEELDSKLQSEFQSLEQRETQLRVERQALDELRKSLKEEKKRLDSKSCRKRTSQLQVRFDELDKDQIVSPDLAADFLVNAETDTLEASSSAVSSPTSSFQRQSIMGSYCKRAPKPWEIVSIAGREYATLPPKCPEEQEREHLKNAVVALPDGWELLSTDARDFSFIIDELSRHSWGNPLLAAQCQSQPRLFATYRTAMSTRGRAGSRYRSQSRHVVSPSAKELPIGAAQDSHHLRFCHDFGRLVIRKKLATE
;
A
#
# COMPACT_ATOMS: atom_id res chain seq x y z
N GLY A 1 -47.90 35.64 -46.06
CA GLY A 1 -47.84 35.38 -44.62
C GLY A 1 -47.51 33.92 -44.38
N GLU A 2 -48.33 33.04 -44.96
CA GLU A 2 -48.18 31.57 -44.89
C GLU A 2 -46.84 31.07 -45.48
N ASP A 3 -46.41 31.57 -46.64
CA ASP A 3 -45.14 31.18 -47.28
C ASP A 3 -43.89 31.42 -46.40
N LEU A 4 -43.91 32.44 -45.54
CA LEU A 4 -42.78 32.74 -44.65
C LEU A 4 -42.67 31.69 -43.52
N VAL A 5 -43.82 31.24 -43.02
CA VAL A 5 -43.88 30.25 -41.95
C VAL A 5 -43.47 28.88 -42.48
N GLU A 6 -43.92 28.49 -43.68
CA GLU A 6 -43.53 27.22 -44.30
C GLU A 6 -42.02 27.18 -44.61
N ASN A 7 -41.45 28.27 -45.12
CA ASN A 7 -40.01 28.37 -45.36
C ASN A 7 -39.21 28.26 -44.05
N LEU A 8 -39.64 28.94 -42.98
CA LEU A 8 -38.97 28.88 -41.68
C LEU A 8 -39.01 27.46 -41.08
N VAL A 9 -40.15 26.79 -41.15
CA VAL A 9 -40.31 25.41 -40.67
C VAL A 9 -39.42 24.45 -41.46
N THR A 10 -39.31 24.65 -42.78
CA THR A 10 -38.47 23.81 -43.66
C THR A 10 -36.99 23.99 -43.33
N VAL A 11 -36.50 25.24 -43.26
CA VAL A 11 -35.10 25.53 -42.89
C VAL A 11 -34.77 25.01 -41.48
N PHE A 12 -35.69 25.16 -40.52
CA PHE A 12 -35.49 24.62 -39.18
C PHE A 12 -35.41 23.10 -39.18
N ARG A 13 -36.29 22.41 -39.93
CA ARG A 13 -36.27 20.95 -40.05
C ARG A 13 -34.97 20.47 -40.68
N GLU A 14 -34.52 21.09 -41.76
CA GLU A 14 -33.25 20.76 -42.42
C GLU A 14 -32.06 20.97 -41.47
N GLY A 15 -32.05 22.08 -40.73
CA GLY A 15 -31.01 22.36 -39.73
C GLY A 15 -30.97 21.32 -38.60
N VAL A 16 -32.13 20.88 -38.10
CA VAL A 16 -32.20 19.83 -37.08
C VAL A 16 -31.74 18.49 -37.65
N THR A 17 -32.16 18.10 -38.85
CA THR A 17 -31.73 16.85 -39.49
C THR A 17 -30.21 16.82 -39.68
N HIS A 18 -29.63 17.90 -40.23
CA HIS A 18 -28.18 18.01 -40.41
C HIS A 18 -27.43 17.93 -39.08
N PHE A 19 -27.92 18.60 -38.04
CA PHE A 19 -27.31 18.54 -36.71
C PHE A 19 -27.35 17.12 -36.11
N VAL A 20 -28.46 16.40 -36.27
CA VAL A 20 -28.60 15.01 -35.82
C VAL A 20 -27.63 14.09 -36.59
N GLU A 21 -27.52 14.25 -37.90
CA GLU A 21 -26.56 13.49 -38.72
C GLU A 21 -25.10 13.77 -38.35
N GLU A 22 -24.75 15.03 -38.06
CA GLU A 22 -23.40 15.41 -37.61
C GLU A 22 -23.09 14.78 -36.24
N LEU A 23 -24.04 14.81 -35.31
CA LEU A 23 -23.88 14.17 -34.00
C LEU A 23 -23.74 12.66 -34.13
N ASP A 24 -24.55 12.01 -34.97
CA ASP A 24 -24.48 10.57 -35.19
C ASP A 24 -23.13 10.18 -35.82
N SER A 25 -22.66 10.95 -36.80
CA SER A 25 -21.34 10.74 -37.42
C SER A 25 -20.20 10.87 -36.40
N LYS A 26 -20.22 11.92 -35.56
CA LYS A 26 -19.22 12.08 -34.48
C LYS A 26 -19.27 10.93 -33.50
N LEU A 27 -20.45 10.54 -33.06
CA LEU A 27 -20.65 9.45 -32.11
C LEU A 27 -20.17 8.11 -32.68
N GLN A 28 -20.49 7.81 -33.94
CA GLN A 28 -19.97 6.63 -34.64
C GLN A 28 -18.44 6.64 -34.73
N SER A 29 -17.81 7.79 -35.01
CA SER A 29 -16.35 7.90 -35.07
C SER A 29 -15.67 7.66 -33.72
N GLU A 30 -16.25 8.17 -32.63
CA GLU A 30 -15.79 7.93 -31.26
C GLU A 30 -15.94 6.44 -30.88
N PHE A 31 -17.05 5.81 -31.24
CA PHE A 31 -17.25 4.38 -31.03
C PHE A 31 -16.21 3.54 -31.77
N GLN A 32 -15.92 3.85 -33.03
CA GLN A 32 -14.86 3.17 -33.79
C GLN A 32 -13.48 3.38 -33.15
N SER A 33 -13.17 4.59 -32.69
CA SER A 33 -11.91 4.88 -32.01
C SER A 33 -11.78 4.09 -30.70
N LEU A 34 -12.87 3.94 -29.94
CA LEU A 34 -12.87 3.16 -28.70
C LEU A 34 -12.71 1.66 -28.97
N GLU A 35 -13.35 1.12 -30.01
CA GLU A 35 -13.21 -0.27 -30.42
C GLU A 35 -11.76 -0.60 -30.85
N GLN A 36 -11.15 0.30 -31.63
CA GLN A 36 -9.72 0.19 -31.98
C GLN A 36 -8.83 0.21 -30.73
N ARG A 37 -9.10 1.10 -29.78
CA ARG A 37 -8.33 1.16 -28.53
C ARG A 37 -8.52 -0.08 -27.67
N GLU A 38 -9.72 -0.65 -27.62
CA GLU A 38 -9.98 -1.89 -26.90
C GLU A 38 -9.21 -3.08 -27.52
N THR A 39 -9.23 -3.20 -28.84
CA THR A 39 -8.48 -4.26 -29.54
C THR A 39 -6.98 -4.14 -29.30
N GLN A 40 -6.43 -2.91 -29.32
CA GLN A 40 -5.03 -2.66 -28.96
C GLN A 40 -4.71 -3.12 -27.53
N LEU A 41 -5.54 -2.75 -26.55
CA LEU A 41 -5.33 -3.16 -25.15
C LEU A 41 -5.41 -4.69 -24.97
N ARG A 42 -6.23 -5.40 -25.76
CA ARG A 42 -6.27 -6.87 -25.75
C ARG A 42 -4.95 -7.46 -26.26
N VAL A 43 -4.38 -6.92 -27.34
CA VAL A 43 -3.08 -7.35 -27.88
C VAL A 43 -1.95 -7.07 -26.88
N GLU A 44 -1.90 -5.88 -26.29
CA GLU A 44 -0.89 -5.53 -25.28
C GLU A 44 -0.97 -6.44 -24.05
N ARG A 45 -2.19 -6.75 -23.59
CA ARG A 45 -2.39 -7.67 -22.47
C ARG A 45 -1.89 -9.08 -22.80
N GLN A 46 -2.16 -9.58 -24.01
CA GLN A 46 -1.64 -10.86 -24.46
C GLN A 46 -0.11 -10.89 -24.49
N ALA A 47 0.52 -9.83 -25.02
CA ALA A 47 1.98 -9.71 -25.05
C ALA A 47 2.60 -9.71 -23.63
N LEU A 48 1.98 -9.02 -22.66
CA LEU A 48 2.41 -9.03 -21.26
C LEU A 48 2.30 -10.42 -20.62
N ASP A 49 1.26 -11.17 -20.94
CA ASP A 49 1.08 -12.53 -20.41
C ASP A 49 2.09 -13.52 -21.03
N GLU A 50 2.45 -13.35 -22.31
CA GLU A 50 3.54 -14.09 -22.96
C GLU A 50 4.90 -13.75 -22.32
N LEU A 51 5.22 -12.48 -22.09
CA LEU A 51 6.44 -12.07 -21.39
C LEU A 51 6.53 -12.65 -19.97
N ARG A 52 5.43 -12.62 -19.21
CA ARG A 52 5.36 -13.25 -17.88
C ARG A 52 5.59 -14.75 -17.92
N LYS A 53 5.12 -15.42 -18.97
CA LYS A 53 5.37 -16.86 -19.18
C LYS A 53 6.85 -17.11 -19.47
N SER A 54 7.46 -16.34 -20.37
CA SER A 54 8.89 -16.44 -20.68
C SER A 54 9.79 -16.19 -19.46
N LEU A 55 9.49 -15.17 -18.65
CA LEU A 55 10.22 -14.89 -17.41
C LEU A 55 10.12 -16.04 -16.39
N LYS A 56 8.94 -16.68 -16.27
CA LYS A 56 8.78 -17.85 -15.40
C LYS A 56 9.59 -19.06 -15.90
N GLU A 57 9.63 -19.28 -17.21
CA GLU A 57 10.43 -20.35 -17.81
C GLU A 57 11.94 -20.10 -17.64
N GLU A 58 12.39 -18.86 -17.83
CA GLU A 58 13.78 -18.47 -17.61
C GLU A 58 14.19 -18.60 -16.14
N LYS A 59 13.35 -18.14 -15.21
CA LYS A 59 13.57 -18.35 -13.77
C LYS A 59 13.72 -19.84 -13.45
N LYS A 60 12.83 -20.69 -13.97
CA LYS A 60 12.92 -22.15 -13.79
C LYS A 60 14.21 -22.73 -14.39
N ARG A 61 14.70 -22.19 -15.53
CA ARG A 61 15.99 -22.56 -16.13
C ARG A 61 17.18 -22.16 -15.25
N LEU A 62 17.14 -21.00 -14.62
CA LEU A 62 18.17 -20.55 -13.68
C LEU A 62 18.17 -21.40 -12.39
N ASP A 63 17.00 -21.66 -11.82
CA ASP A 63 16.85 -22.46 -10.61
C ASP A 63 17.37 -23.90 -10.82
N SER A 64 17.09 -24.49 -11.99
CA SER A 64 17.60 -25.83 -12.35
C SER A 64 19.11 -25.88 -12.60
N LYS A 65 19.73 -24.77 -13.03
CA LYS A 65 21.20 -24.67 -13.15
C LYS A 65 21.87 -24.42 -11.80
N SER A 66 21.23 -23.67 -10.90
CA SER A 66 21.75 -23.33 -9.57
C SER A 66 22.02 -24.58 -8.72
N CYS A 67 21.21 -25.64 -8.86
CA CYS A 67 21.37 -26.92 -8.14
C CYS A 67 22.63 -27.74 -8.48
N ARG A 68 23.47 -27.34 -9.45
CA ARG A 68 24.72 -28.06 -9.79
C ARG A 68 26.01 -27.36 -9.39
N LYS A 69 25.97 -26.17 -8.81
CA LYS A 69 27.12 -25.70 -8.03
C LYS A 69 27.10 -26.48 -6.72
N ARG A 70 27.71 -27.67 -6.77
CA ARG A 70 28.37 -28.27 -5.62
C ARG A 70 29.04 -27.09 -4.92
N THR A 71 28.60 -26.78 -3.71
CA THR A 71 29.50 -26.32 -2.68
C THR A 71 30.56 -27.42 -2.53
N SER A 72 31.44 -27.59 -3.53
CA SER A 72 32.85 -27.77 -3.25
C SER A 72 33.14 -26.59 -2.34
N GLN A 73 33.03 -26.85 -1.04
CA GLN A 73 33.70 -26.07 -0.03
C GLN A 73 35.08 -25.86 -0.63
N LEU A 74 35.32 -24.66 -1.15
CA LEU A 74 36.66 -24.14 -1.27
C LEU A 74 37.07 -24.03 0.19
N GLN A 75 37.51 -25.17 0.74
CA GLN A 75 38.32 -25.22 1.92
C GLN A 75 39.60 -24.55 1.44
N VAL A 76 39.60 -23.22 1.48
CA VAL A 76 40.81 -22.41 1.39
C VAL A 76 41.58 -22.83 2.62
N ARG A 77 42.37 -23.90 2.47
CA ARG A 77 43.43 -24.23 3.41
C ARG A 77 44.43 -23.12 3.18
N PHE A 78 44.40 -22.15 4.08
CA PHE A 78 45.55 -21.28 4.26
C PHE A 78 46.66 -22.21 4.76
N ASP A 79 47.60 -22.53 3.89
CA ASP A 79 48.83 -23.15 4.33
C ASP A 79 49.50 -22.17 5.31
N GLU A 80 50.07 -22.67 6.40
CA GLU A 80 50.62 -21.81 7.46
C GLU A 80 51.75 -20.89 6.99
N LEU A 81 52.25 -21.09 5.77
CA LEU A 81 53.23 -20.23 5.09
C LEU A 81 52.65 -18.91 4.56
N ASP A 82 51.32 -18.78 4.43
CA ASP A 82 50.67 -17.54 3.97
C ASP A 82 50.32 -16.56 5.11
N LYS A 83 50.61 -16.91 6.37
CA LYS A 83 50.43 -16.00 7.52
C LYS A 83 51.37 -14.79 7.46
N ASP A 84 52.48 -14.90 6.73
CA ASP A 84 53.48 -13.82 6.60
C ASP A 84 53.26 -12.96 5.34
N GLN A 85 52.30 -13.28 4.48
CA GLN A 85 51.87 -12.47 3.33
C GLN A 85 50.62 -11.63 3.61
N ILE A 86 50.23 -11.51 4.88
CA ILE A 86 49.22 -10.51 5.27
C ILE A 86 49.87 -9.15 5.03
N VAL A 87 49.46 -8.53 3.91
CA VAL A 87 49.73 -7.15 3.55
C VAL A 87 49.68 -6.32 4.83
N SER A 88 50.79 -5.64 5.13
CA SER A 88 50.91 -4.80 6.32
C SER A 88 49.67 -3.93 6.45
N PRO A 89 49.06 -3.84 7.65
CA PRO A 89 47.78 -3.14 7.86
C PRO A 89 47.79 -1.68 7.35
N ASP A 90 48.98 -1.08 7.23
CA ASP A 90 49.16 0.27 6.67
C ASP A 90 48.83 0.37 5.16
N LEU A 91 48.98 -0.70 4.38
CA LEU A 91 48.67 -0.71 2.94
C LEU A 91 47.15 -0.87 2.65
N ALA A 92 46.39 -1.39 3.61
CA ALA A 92 44.94 -1.53 3.49
C ALA A 92 44.19 -0.21 3.72
N ALA A 93 44.83 0.77 4.38
CA ALA A 93 44.27 2.10 4.61
C ALA A 93 44.10 2.90 3.31
N ASP A 94 45.02 2.73 2.35
CA ASP A 94 44.97 3.44 1.05
C ASP A 94 43.83 2.98 0.14
N PHE A 95 43.31 1.76 0.33
CA PHE A 95 42.18 1.22 -0.45
C PHE A 95 40.80 1.61 0.10
N LEU A 96 40.74 2.29 1.26
CA LEU A 96 39.50 2.76 1.88
C LEU A 96 39.27 4.27 1.72
N VAL A 97 40.10 4.97 0.95
CA VAL A 97 39.88 6.38 0.58
C VAL A 97 38.82 6.44 -0.52
N ASN A 98 37.53 6.42 -0.14
CA ASN A 98 36.39 7.03 -0.85
C ASN A 98 35.01 6.72 -0.21
N ALA A 99 34.95 6.10 0.97
CA ALA A 99 33.70 6.03 1.72
C ALA A 99 33.61 7.26 2.66
N GLU A 100 33.03 8.34 2.16
CA GLU A 100 32.60 9.49 2.97
C GLU A 100 31.76 8.99 4.14
N THR A 101 32.33 9.09 5.34
CA THR A 101 31.67 8.72 6.59
C THR A 101 31.44 10.02 7.35
N ASP A 102 30.17 10.42 7.40
CA ASP A 102 29.72 11.51 8.26
C ASP A 102 29.95 11.14 9.73
N THR A 103 30.66 12.05 10.37
CA THR A 103 31.15 12.07 11.74
C THR A 103 30.02 11.90 12.76
N LEU A 104 30.08 10.84 13.57
CA LEU A 104 29.44 10.81 14.88
C LEU A 104 30.43 10.27 15.92
N GLU A 105 30.74 11.14 16.87
CA GLU A 105 31.63 10.88 18.00
C GLU A 105 31.09 9.75 18.88
N ALA A 106 31.96 8.79 19.20
CA ALA A 106 31.75 7.80 20.24
C ALA A 106 32.78 8.05 21.35
N SER A 107 32.28 8.47 22.52
CA SER A 107 33.00 8.34 23.78
C SER A 107 32.95 6.89 24.28
N SER A 108 34.13 6.41 24.67
CA SER A 108 34.49 5.06 25.08
C SER A 108 33.81 4.54 26.35
N SER A 109 33.61 3.21 26.43
CA SER A 109 34.17 2.41 27.54
C SER A 109 33.99 0.89 27.33
N ALA A 110 35.14 0.21 27.40
CA ALA A 110 35.44 -1.09 28.02
C ALA A 110 34.64 -2.37 27.70
N VAL A 111 35.45 -3.36 27.35
CA VAL A 111 35.23 -4.78 27.07
C VAL A 111 34.75 -5.56 28.30
N SER A 112 33.71 -6.36 28.11
CA SER A 112 33.57 -7.68 28.74
C SER A 112 32.60 -8.53 27.92
N SER A 113 33.07 -9.64 27.38
CA SER A 113 32.28 -10.61 26.63
C SER A 113 31.31 -11.36 27.54
N PRO A 114 30.03 -11.46 27.18
CA PRO A 114 29.20 -12.58 27.61
C PRO A 114 28.70 -13.37 26.39
N THR A 115 28.64 -14.67 26.60
CA THR A 115 27.95 -15.68 25.80
C THR A 115 26.64 -15.16 25.20
N SER A 116 26.62 -15.12 23.86
CA SER A 116 25.49 -14.71 23.01
C SER A 116 24.27 -15.61 23.23
N SER A 117 23.47 -15.33 24.26
CA SER A 117 22.04 -15.57 24.17
C SER A 117 21.50 -14.68 23.05
N PHE A 118 20.86 -15.26 22.05
CA PHE A 118 20.06 -14.54 21.07
C PHE A 118 18.94 -13.77 21.79
N GLN A 119 19.29 -12.60 22.33
CA GLN A 119 18.33 -11.61 22.74
C GLN A 119 17.75 -11.09 21.44
N ARG A 120 16.67 -11.74 20.97
CA ARG A 120 15.75 -11.18 19.98
C ARG A 120 15.53 -9.75 20.44
N GLN A 121 16.18 -8.79 19.77
CA GLN A 121 15.81 -7.41 19.88
C GLN A 121 14.39 -7.38 19.36
N SER A 122 13.45 -7.47 20.31
CA SER A 122 12.07 -7.11 20.10
C SER A 122 12.16 -5.64 19.74
N ILE A 123 12.19 -5.35 18.44
CA ILE A 123 11.97 -4.03 17.87
C ILE A 123 10.52 -3.72 18.26
N MET A 124 10.36 -3.32 19.51
CA MET A 124 9.08 -2.93 20.09
C MET A 124 8.58 -1.78 19.25
N GLY A 125 7.43 -2.03 18.63
CA GLY A 125 6.97 -1.33 17.45
C GLY A 125 6.97 0.18 17.55
N SER A 126 7.31 0.84 16.44
CA SER A 126 7.14 2.26 16.31
C SER A 126 5.67 2.64 16.54
N TYR A 127 5.40 3.26 17.68
CA TYR A 127 4.08 3.79 18.00
C TYR A 127 3.84 5.04 17.17
N CYS A 128 3.08 4.92 16.09
CA CYS A 128 2.64 6.08 15.32
C CYS A 128 1.44 6.73 16.01
N LYS A 129 1.68 7.64 16.96
CA LYS A 129 0.65 8.55 17.53
C LYS A 129 0.41 9.80 16.69
N ARG A 130 0.96 9.86 15.47
CA ARG A 130 0.90 11.07 14.65
C ARG A 130 -0.52 11.26 14.13
N ALA A 131 -1.09 12.44 14.36
CA ALA A 131 -2.32 12.86 13.69
C ALA A 131 -2.15 12.80 12.16
N PRO A 132 -3.20 12.45 11.40
CA PRO A 132 -3.14 12.44 9.95
C PRO A 132 -2.79 13.83 9.44
N LYS A 133 -1.90 13.91 8.45
CA LYS A 133 -1.54 15.18 7.83
C LYS A 133 -2.67 15.65 6.90
N PRO A 134 -2.81 16.95 6.60
CA PRO A 134 -3.90 17.45 5.76
C PRO A 134 -4.02 16.75 4.40
N TRP A 135 -2.91 16.37 3.78
CA TRP A 135 -2.89 15.65 2.49
C TRP A 135 -3.19 14.15 2.59
N GLU A 136 -3.29 13.61 3.80
CA GLU A 136 -3.71 12.22 4.08
C GLU A 136 -5.21 12.15 4.43
N ILE A 137 -5.89 13.31 4.49
CA ILE A 137 -7.30 13.43 4.82
C ILE A 137 -8.10 13.58 3.53
N VAL A 138 -9.20 12.83 3.44
CA VAL A 138 -10.16 12.89 2.33
C VAL A 138 -11.51 13.32 2.89
N SER A 139 -12.11 14.34 2.25
CA SER A 139 -13.43 14.87 2.63
C SER A 139 -14.52 14.25 1.75
N ILE A 140 -15.45 13.50 2.35
CA ILE A 140 -16.58 12.87 1.65
C ILE A 140 -17.86 13.24 2.39
N ALA A 141 -18.84 13.80 1.67
CA ALA A 141 -20.13 14.24 2.23
C ALA A 141 -19.97 15.11 3.51
N GLY A 142 -19.03 16.06 3.48
CA GLY A 142 -18.78 16.98 4.60
C GLY A 142 -18.11 16.35 5.83
N ARG A 143 -17.61 15.12 5.72
CA ARG A 143 -16.88 14.43 6.80
C ARG A 143 -15.44 14.14 6.38
N GLU A 144 -14.53 14.20 7.34
CA GLU A 144 -13.10 13.93 7.14
C GLU A 144 -12.76 12.48 7.48
N TYR A 145 -12.07 11.82 6.57
CA TYR A 145 -11.63 10.44 6.67
C TYR A 145 -10.12 10.34 6.46
N ALA A 146 -9.49 9.39 7.13
CA ALA A 146 -8.07 9.07 6.96
C ALA A 146 -7.84 7.56 7.14
N THR A 147 -6.62 7.10 6.91
CA THR A 147 -6.24 5.70 7.13
C THR A 147 -5.08 5.55 8.09
N LEU A 148 -5.08 4.46 8.85
CA LEU A 148 -3.99 4.09 9.77
C LEU A 148 -3.30 2.79 9.31
N PRO A 149 -1.95 2.72 9.39
CA PRO A 149 -1.03 3.83 9.68
C PRO A 149 -1.09 4.92 8.58
N PRO A 150 -0.66 6.18 8.80
CA PRO A 150 -0.82 7.30 7.84
C PRO A 150 0.08 7.25 6.60
N LYS A 151 1.34 6.80 6.73
CA LYS A 151 2.24 6.55 5.59
C LYS A 151 2.13 5.09 5.15
N CYS A 152 2.09 4.86 3.83
CA CYS A 152 2.17 3.49 3.33
C CYS A 152 3.56 2.99 3.68
N PRO A 153 3.71 1.90 4.45
CA PRO A 153 5.01 1.30 4.61
C PRO A 153 5.51 0.90 3.24
N GLU A 154 6.81 1.11 3.01
CA GLU A 154 7.46 0.52 1.85
C GLU A 154 7.29 -1.01 1.90
N GLU A 155 7.48 -1.69 0.76
CA GLU A 155 7.22 -3.14 0.68
C GLU A 155 8.03 -3.93 1.74
N GLN A 156 9.24 -3.45 2.07
CA GLN A 156 10.09 -3.99 3.13
C GLN A 156 9.51 -3.75 4.55
N GLU A 157 8.81 -2.64 4.77
CA GLU A 157 8.21 -2.28 6.06
C GLU A 157 6.82 -2.94 6.28
N ARG A 158 6.22 -3.57 5.27
CA ARG A 158 4.90 -4.23 5.40
C ARG A 158 4.92 -5.37 6.42
N GLU A 159 6.01 -6.13 6.48
CA GLU A 159 6.16 -7.19 7.48
C GLU A 159 6.19 -6.63 8.91
N HIS A 160 6.70 -5.41 9.07
CA HIS A 160 6.77 -4.71 10.36
C HIS A 160 5.42 -4.19 10.84
N LEU A 161 4.43 -4.07 9.95
CA LEU A 161 3.05 -3.75 10.36
C LEU A 161 2.41 -4.90 11.14
N LYS A 162 2.85 -6.14 10.93
CA LYS A 162 2.30 -7.27 11.65
C LYS A 162 2.70 -7.15 13.13
N ASN A 163 1.69 -7.10 13.99
CA ASN A 163 1.77 -6.82 15.43
C ASN A 163 2.12 -5.38 15.80
N ALA A 164 2.17 -4.45 14.84
CA ALA A 164 2.33 -3.03 15.14
C ALA A 164 1.13 -2.54 15.96
N VAL A 165 1.42 -1.81 17.03
CA VAL A 165 0.41 -1.17 17.86
C VAL A 165 0.28 0.29 17.43
N VAL A 166 -0.90 0.67 16.97
CA VAL A 166 -1.21 2.03 16.54
C VAL A 166 -2.24 2.61 17.51
N ALA A 167 -2.03 3.86 17.91
CA ALA A 167 -3.01 4.59 18.68
C ALA A 167 -3.92 5.37 17.73
N LEU A 168 -5.22 5.39 18.04
CA LEU A 168 -6.14 6.33 17.41
C LEU A 168 -5.78 7.77 17.81
N PRO A 169 -5.63 8.69 16.85
CA PRO A 169 -5.43 10.11 17.15
C PRO A 169 -6.64 10.71 17.88
N ASP A 170 -6.41 11.71 18.72
CA ASP A 170 -7.48 12.39 19.46
C ASP A 170 -8.47 13.07 18.51
N GLY A 171 -9.76 12.97 18.83
CA GLY A 171 -10.83 13.46 17.96
C GLY A 171 -11.14 12.59 16.75
N TRP A 172 -10.52 11.42 16.62
CA TRP A 172 -10.83 10.43 15.57
C TRP A 172 -11.48 9.18 16.15
N GLU A 173 -12.23 8.48 15.32
CA GLU A 173 -12.83 7.18 15.64
C GLU A 173 -12.76 6.23 14.46
N LEU A 174 -12.86 4.92 14.72
CA LEU A 174 -12.92 3.92 13.67
C LEU A 174 -14.21 4.06 12.87
N LEU A 175 -14.12 3.94 11.54
CA LEU A 175 -15.32 3.92 10.70
C LEU A 175 -16.10 2.62 10.95
N SER A 176 -17.31 2.75 11.51
CA SER A 176 -18.27 1.64 11.66
C SER A 176 -18.92 1.28 10.32
N THR A 177 -19.17 -0.01 10.09
CA THR A 177 -19.96 -0.51 8.95
C THR A 177 -21.42 -0.09 8.97
N ASP A 178 -21.96 0.36 10.11
CA ASP A 178 -23.33 0.88 10.18
C ASP A 178 -23.42 2.39 9.97
N ALA A 179 -22.28 3.07 9.82
CA ALA A 179 -22.28 4.50 9.57
C ALA A 179 -23.27 4.87 8.44
N ARG A 180 -24.05 5.93 8.65
CA ARG A 180 -24.95 6.45 7.60
C ARG A 180 -24.16 6.63 6.30
N ASP A 181 -24.73 6.15 5.20
CA ASP A 181 -24.13 6.18 3.87
C ASP A 181 -22.81 5.40 3.73
N PHE A 182 -22.57 4.40 4.60
CA PHE A 182 -21.34 3.60 4.61
C PHE A 182 -21.00 3.03 3.23
N SER A 183 -21.97 2.49 2.49
CA SER A 183 -21.75 1.93 1.15
C SER A 183 -21.22 2.97 0.15
N PHE A 184 -21.71 4.20 0.21
CA PHE A 184 -21.22 5.30 -0.62
C PHE A 184 -19.83 5.74 -0.16
N ILE A 185 -19.64 5.92 1.15
CA ILE A 185 -18.36 6.34 1.74
C ILE A 185 -17.25 5.34 1.40
N ILE A 186 -17.47 4.04 1.56
CA ILE A 186 -16.45 3.02 1.31
C ILE A 186 -16.14 2.87 -0.18
N ASP A 187 -17.14 3.02 -1.06
CA ASP A 187 -16.91 2.99 -2.51
C ASP A 187 -16.04 4.17 -2.95
N GLU A 188 -16.31 5.37 -2.42
CA GLU A 188 -15.53 6.57 -2.70
C GLU A 188 -14.11 6.46 -2.11
N LEU A 189 -13.98 6.11 -0.82
CA LEU A 189 -12.69 5.87 -0.19
C LEU A 189 -11.86 4.83 -0.95
N SER A 190 -12.47 3.75 -1.42
CA SER A 190 -11.76 2.70 -2.14
C SER A 190 -11.19 3.15 -3.50
N ARG A 191 -11.68 4.24 -4.08
CA ARG A 191 -11.13 4.81 -5.32
C ARG A 191 -9.86 5.61 -5.07
N HIS A 192 -9.65 6.12 -3.86
CA HIS A 192 -8.44 6.85 -3.50
C HIS A 192 -7.23 5.90 -3.34
N SER A 193 -6.05 6.40 -3.71
CA SER A 193 -4.78 5.66 -3.65
C SER A 193 -4.17 5.71 -2.26
N TRP A 194 -4.68 4.86 -1.35
CA TRP A 194 -4.15 4.74 0.02
C TRP A 194 -2.84 3.92 0.12
N GLY A 195 -2.18 3.60 -0.99
CA GLY A 195 -0.96 2.77 -0.98
C GLY A 195 -1.17 1.30 -0.57
N ASN A 196 -2.40 0.86 -0.27
CA ASN A 196 -2.70 -0.50 0.17
C ASN A 196 -3.87 -1.09 -0.63
N PRO A 197 -3.83 -2.39 -1.00
CA PRO A 197 -4.92 -3.04 -1.72
C PRO A 197 -6.22 -3.17 -0.92
N LEU A 198 -6.17 -3.10 0.42
CA LEU A 198 -7.36 -3.26 1.27
C LEU A 198 -7.54 -2.12 2.27
N LEU A 199 -8.80 -1.78 2.50
CA LEU A 199 -9.28 -0.95 3.61
C LEU A 199 -10.07 -1.81 4.61
N ALA A 200 -9.97 -1.50 5.89
CA ALA A 200 -10.67 -2.18 6.97
C ALA A 200 -11.56 -1.20 7.73
N ALA A 201 -12.83 -1.54 7.87
CA ALA A 201 -13.82 -0.81 8.66
C ALA A 201 -14.32 -1.70 9.81
N GLN A 202 -14.63 -1.11 10.96
CA GLN A 202 -15.04 -1.84 12.15
C GLN A 202 -16.46 -2.37 11.99
N CYS A 203 -16.69 -3.65 12.28
CA CYS A 203 -18.03 -4.22 12.27
C CYS A 203 -18.81 -3.76 13.51
N GLN A 204 -20.00 -3.16 13.30
CA GLN A 204 -20.85 -2.71 14.41
C GLN A 204 -21.29 -3.86 15.33
N SER A 205 -21.71 -4.99 14.74
CA SER A 205 -22.21 -6.14 15.48
C SER A 205 -21.14 -6.82 16.34
N GLN A 206 -19.86 -6.67 15.96
CA GLN A 206 -18.74 -7.28 16.63
C GLN A 206 -17.53 -6.33 16.59
N PRO A 207 -17.34 -5.47 17.60
CA PRO A 207 -16.29 -4.44 17.62
C PRO A 207 -14.84 -4.98 17.48
N ARG A 208 -14.65 -6.28 17.72
CA ARG A 208 -13.37 -6.98 17.55
C ARG A 208 -13.10 -7.47 16.12
N LEU A 209 -14.09 -7.35 15.24
CA LEU A 209 -14.00 -7.78 13.85
C LEU A 209 -14.05 -6.59 12.91
N PHE A 210 -13.40 -6.76 11.76
CA PHE A 210 -13.32 -5.77 10.71
C PHE A 210 -13.79 -6.39 9.40
N ALA A 211 -14.59 -5.63 8.67
CA ALA A 211 -14.92 -5.90 7.28
C ALA A 211 -13.86 -5.25 6.39
N THR A 212 -13.37 -6.01 5.41
CA THR A 212 -12.36 -5.51 4.47
C THR A 212 -12.93 -5.26 3.09
N TYR A 213 -12.46 -4.19 2.47
CA TYR A 213 -12.89 -3.69 1.19
C TYR A 213 -11.68 -3.47 0.30
N ARG A 214 -11.85 -3.77 -0.99
CA ARG A 214 -10.77 -3.64 -1.97
C ARG A 214 -10.63 -2.18 -2.41
N THR A 215 -9.40 -1.72 -2.59
CA THR A 215 -9.11 -0.42 -3.20
C THR A 215 -8.84 -0.58 -4.70
N ALA A 216 -8.68 0.54 -5.40
CA ALA A 216 -8.24 0.59 -6.79
C ALA A 216 -6.86 -0.09 -7.02
N MET A 217 -6.05 -0.26 -5.97
CA MET A 217 -4.75 -0.95 -6.05
C MET A 217 -4.86 -2.48 -5.98
N SER A 218 -6.04 -3.02 -5.65
CA SER A 218 -6.26 -4.45 -5.60
C SER A 218 -6.16 -5.05 -6.99
N THR A 219 -5.30 -6.07 -7.17
CA THR A 219 -5.14 -6.78 -8.46
C THR A 219 -6.34 -7.64 -8.85
N ARG A 220 -7.32 -7.80 -7.95
CA ARG A 220 -8.52 -8.61 -8.14
C ARG A 220 -9.75 -7.87 -7.61
N GLY A 221 -10.89 -8.06 -8.24
CA GLY A 221 -12.17 -7.49 -7.80
C GLY A 221 -12.29 -5.98 -8.06
N ARG A 222 -13.50 -5.45 -7.88
CA ARG A 222 -13.80 -4.02 -8.07
C ARG A 222 -13.40 -3.22 -6.82
N ALA A 223 -12.93 -1.99 -6.98
CA ALA A 223 -12.81 -1.04 -5.87
C ALA A 223 -14.16 -0.91 -5.14
N GLY A 224 -14.14 -0.85 -3.81
CA GLY A 224 -15.34 -0.79 -2.97
C GLY A 224 -15.98 -2.18 -2.71
N SER A 225 -15.63 -3.20 -3.50
CA SER A 225 -16.14 -4.56 -3.25
C SER A 225 -15.55 -5.16 -1.97
N ARG A 226 -16.39 -5.89 -1.23
CA ARG A 226 -16.01 -6.54 0.01
C ARG A 226 -15.09 -7.74 -0.27
N TYR A 227 -13.95 -7.79 0.42
CA TYR A 227 -13.01 -8.92 0.39
C TYR A 227 -13.36 -10.00 1.42
N ARG A 228 -13.51 -9.60 2.69
CA ARG A 228 -13.96 -10.47 3.79
C ARG A 228 -14.92 -9.70 4.69
N SER A 229 -16.00 -10.37 5.13
CA SER A 229 -16.99 -9.79 6.05
C SER A 229 -16.51 -9.74 7.49
N GLN A 230 -15.63 -10.67 7.88
CA GLN A 230 -15.20 -10.88 9.25
C GLN A 230 -13.74 -11.28 9.27
N SER A 231 -12.90 -10.33 9.64
CA SER A 231 -11.46 -10.54 9.73
C SER A 231 -10.93 -9.90 10.99
N ARG A 232 -10.06 -10.61 11.70
CA ARG A 232 -9.36 -10.12 12.88
C ARG A 232 -8.17 -9.28 12.42
N HIS A 233 -8.41 -8.17 11.73
CA HIS A 233 -7.33 -7.26 11.32
C HIS A 233 -6.68 -6.58 12.52
N VAL A 234 -7.46 -6.38 13.57
CA VAL A 234 -7.01 -5.68 14.76
C VAL A 234 -7.43 -6.45 16.01
N VAL A 235 -6.52 -6.51 16.96
CA VAL A 235 -6.79 -7.01 18.31
C VAL A 235 -6.47 -5.90 19.30
N SER A 236 -7.32 -5.72 20.31
CA SER A 236 -6.98 -4.84 21.43
C SER A 236 -5.78 -5.45 22.16
N PRO A 237 -4.64 -4.74 22.25
CA PRO A 237 -3.47 -5.25 22.95
C PRO A 237 -3.85 -5.54 24.41
N SER A 238 -3.28 -6.60 24.99
CA SER A 238 -3.49 -6.88 26.40
C SER A 238 -2.84 -5.78 27.25
N ALA A 239 -3.36 -5.51 28.45
CA ALA A 239 -2.83 -4.46 29.34
C ALA A 239 -1.32 -4.62 29.64
N LYS A 240 -0.79 -5.85 29.55
CA LYS A 240 0.63 -6.16 29.76
C LYS A 240 1.54 -5.75 28.59
N GLU A 241 0.97 -5.47 27.42
CA GLU A 241 1.71 -5.17 26.19
C GLU A 241 1.70 -3.69 25.82
N LEU A 242 0.96 -2.88 26.59
CA LEU A 242 1.00 -1.44 26.45
C LEU A 242 2.33 -0.92 27.02
N PRO A 243 2.98 0.04 26.34
CA PRO A 243 4.19 0.65 26.85
C PRO A 243 3.91 1.37 28.17
N ILE A 244 4.88 1.33 29.07
CA ILE A 244 4.82 2.01 30.37
C ILE A 244 4.61 3.51 30.11
N GLY A 245 3.47 4.06 30.55
CA GLY A 245 3.10 5.46 30.34
C GLY A 245 2.09 5.73 29.21
N ALA A 246 1.56 4.71 28.53
CA ALA A 246 0.40 4.89 27.66
C ALA A 246 -0.83 5.32 28.48
N ALA A 247 -1.36 6.52 28.21
CA ALA A 247 -2.61 6.99 28.80
C ALA A 247 -3.73 5.95 28.57
N GLN A 248 -4.40 5.53 29.65
CA GLN A 248 -5.42 4.48 29.63
C GLN A 248 -6.60 4.79 28.71
N ASP A 249 -6.81 6.06 28.37
CA ASP A 249 -7.95 6.52 27.58
C ASP A 249 -7.75 6.40 26.06
N SER A 250 -6.53 6.14 25.60
CA SER A 250 -6.26 6.04 24.16
C SER A 250 -6.51 4.62 23.63
N HIS A 251 -7.39 4.51 22.64
CA HIS A 251 -7.68 3.25 21.98
C HIS A 251 -6.47 2.78 21.16
N HIS A 252 -5.71 1.86 21.74
CA HIS A 252 -4.60 1.20 21.06
C HIS A 252 -5.11 -0.02 20.30
N LEU A 253 -4.58 -0.21 19.10
CA LEU A 253 -5.00 -1.21 18.14
C LEU A 253 -3.78 -1.96 17.63
N ARG A 254 -3.74 -3.28 17.79
CA ARG A 254 -2.66 -4.11 17.24
C ARG A 254 -3.08 -4.71 15.91
N PHE A 255 -2.33 -4.45 14.85
CA PHE A 255 -2.54 -5.08 13.55
C PHE A 255 -2.14 -6.55 13.58
N CYS A 256 -2.98 -7.45 13.10
CA CYS A 256 -2.68 -8.89 12.98
C CYS A 256 -2.31 -9.32 11.56
N HIS A 257 -2.54 -8.43 10.59
CA HIS A 257 -2.28 -8.67 9.18
C HIS A 257 -1.36 -7.59 8.62
N ASP A 258 -0.56 -8.01 7.66
CA ASP A 258 0.37 -7.26 6.82
C ASP A 258 -0.33 -6.48 5.70
N PHE A 259 -1.58 -6.83 5.38
CA PHE A 259 -2.36 -6.21 4.33
C PHE A 259 -3.68 -5.64 4.89
N GLY A 260 -3.86 -4.32 4.73
CA GLY A 260 -5.04 -3.58 5.15
C GLY A 260 -4.72 -2.35 6.00
N ARG A 261 -5.34 -1.22 5.65
CA ARG A 261 -5.31 -0.01 6.49
C ARG A 261 -6.66 0.21 7.17
N LEU A 262 -6.63 0.68 8.41
CA LEU A 262 -7.85 1.00 9.14
C LEU A 262 -8.39 2.33 8.69
N VAL A 263 -9.67 2.39 8.36
CA VAL A 263 -10.34 3.65 8.05
C VAL A 263 -10.79 4.30 9.36
N ILE A 264 -10.38 5.54 9.55
CA ILE A 264 -10.80 6.39 10.65
C ILE A 264 -11.57 7.59 10.12
N ARG A 265 -12.51 8.09 10.91
CA ARG A 265 -13.26 9.32 10.64
C ARG A 265 -13.07 10.30 11.78
N LYS A 266 -13.09 11.60 11.47
CA LYS A 266 -13.08 12.65 12.50
C LYS A 266 -14.42 12.66 13.22
N LYS A 267 -14.40 12.71 14.55
CA LYS A 267 -15.59 12.87 15.38
C LYS A 267 -16.21 14.23 15.08
N LEU A 268 -17.53 14.26 14.93
CA LEU A 268 -18.24 15.53 14.97
C LEU A 268 -18.11 16.06 16.39
N ALA A 269 -17.78 17.34 16.54
CA ALA A 269 -17.91 17.99 17.84
C ALA A 269 -19.39 17.87 18.21
N THR A 270 -19.70 16.99 19.16
CA THR A 270 -21.00 16.98 19.81
C THR A 270 -21.13 18.34 20.50
N GLU A 271 -21.93 19.21 19.89
CA GLU A 271 -22.40 20.45 20.50
C GLU A 271 -23.16 20.16 21.80
#